data_AF-A0A9E5K860-F1
#
_entry.id   AF-A0A9E5K860-F1
#
_cell.length_a   1.000
_cell.length_b   1.000
_cell.length_c   1.000
_cell.angle_alpha   90.00
_cell.angle_beta   90.00
_cell.angle_gamma   90.00
#
_symmetry.space_group_name_H-M   'P 1'
#
loop_
_entity.id
_entity.type
_entity.pdbx_description
1 polymer ?
#
loop_
_entity_poly.entity_id
_entity_poly.type
_entity_poly.pdbx_seq_one_letter_code
_entity_poly.pdbx_strand_id
1 'polypeptide(L)'
;MKRFALGFVVVLSVASFGSPAKVGMRFVQDDRPVDGFLFELNLVRNPNKAGEALTYTVDFRKMGYDRPKHASLDETTNLGREMSCSFDTEDIICFQDLRPVDGAFSELTLTRNEQNEHTAILRKIWVDRRTGKDLEKEETLATRLILKRPH
;
A
#
# COMPACT_ATOMS: atom_id res chain seq x y z
N MET A 1 -69.16 6.47 8.21
CA MET A 1 -68.55 5.13 8.13
C MET A 1 -67.09 5.30 7.70
N LYS A 2 -66.14 5.06 8.61
CA LYS A 2 -64.69 5.29 8.41
C LYS A 2 -64.06 4.05 7.75
N ARG A 3 -63.39 4.22 6.61
CA ARG A 3 -62.60 3.16 5.95
C ARG A 3 -61.17 3.21 6.50
N PHE A 4 -60.73 2.11 7.09
CA PHE A 4 -59.34 1.86 7.47
C PHE A 4 -58.55 1.47 6.22
N ALA A 5 -57.47 2.20 5.92
CA ALA A 5 -56.49 1.81 4.91
C ALA A 5 -55.46 0.87 5.56
N LEU A 6 -55.40 -0.38 5.06
CA LEU A 6 -54.37 -1.34 5.40
C LEU A 6 -53.02 -0.91 4.82
N GLY A 7 -51.98 -1.11 5.62
CA GLY A 7 -50.61 -0.71 5.32
C GLY A 7 -49.91 -1.57 4.28
N PHE A 8 -48.95 -0.95 3.63
CA PHE A 8 -47.93 -1.61 2.82
C PHE A 8 -46.58 -1.18 3.39
N VAL A 9 -46.00 -2.01 4.25
CA VAL A 9 -44.60 -1.84 4.70
C VAL A 9 -43.73 -2.47 3.62
N VAL A 10 -43.15 -1.65 2.76
CA VAL A 10 -42.14 -2.08 1.80
C VAL A 10 -40.87 -2.35 2.59
N VAL A 11 -40.56 -3.63 2.81
CA VAL A 11 -39.26 -4.07 3.33
C VAL A 11 -38.26 -3.94 2.20
N LEU A 12 -37.55 -2.81 2.14
CA LEU A 12 -36.36 -2.65 1.32
C LEU A 12 -35.27 -3.57 1.87
N SER A 13 -35.10 -4.74 1.25
CA SER A 13 -33.91 -5.55 1.41
C SER A 13 -32.72 -4.75 0.88
N VAL A 14 -31.88 -4.26 1.79
CA VAL A 14 -30.57 -3.71 1.43
C VAL A 14 -29.73 -4.88 0.92
N ALA A 15 -29.57 -4.96 -0.39
CA ALA A 15 -28.65 -5.89 -1.01
C ALA A 15 -27.26 -5.66 -0.39
N SER A 16 -26.69 -6.72 0.17
CA SER A 16 -25.30 -6.75 0.62
C SER A 16 -24.42 -6.54 -0.62
N PHE A 17 -23.91 -5.33 -0.79
CA PHE A 17 -22.92 -5.04 -1.83
C PHE A 17 -21.69 -5.91 -1.53
N GLY A 18 -21.44 -6.89 -2.39
CA GLY A 18 -20.21 -7.65 -2.38
C GLY A 18 -19.03 -6.68 -2.31
N SER A 19 -18.12 -6.91 -1.37
CA SER A 19 -16.87 -6.16 -1.31
C SER A 19 -16.25 -6.17 -2.70
N PRO A 20 -16.05 -5.01 -3.37
CA PRO A 20 -15.35 -5.00 -4.64
C PRO A 20 -13.97 -5.59 -4.36
N ALA A 21 -13.61 -6.64 -5.09
CA ALA A 21 -12.27 -7.20 -5.04
C ALA A 21 -11.29 -6.03 -5.14
N LYS A 22 -10.51 -5.80 -4.09
CA LYS A 22 -9.56 -4.70 -4.04
C LYS A 22 -8.51 -4.98 -5.13
N VAL A 23 -8.65 -4.33 -6.29
CA VAL A 23 -7.65 -4.40 -7.35
C VAL A 23 -6.40 -3.75 -6.79
N GLY A 24 -5.46 -4.59 -6.36
CA GLY A 24 -4.16 -4.18 -5.85
C GLY A 24 -3.04 -4.80 -6.68
N MET A 25 -1.88 -4.15 -6.69
CA MET A 25 -0.66 -4.73 -7.22
C MET A 25 0.12 -5.36 -6.06
N ARG A 26 0.67 -6.55 -6.30
CA ARG A 26 1.51 -7.24 -5.34
C ARG A 26 2.84 -7.55 -5.98
N PHE A 27 3.91 -7.08 -5.39
CA PHE A 27 5.27 -7.35 -5.83
C PHE A 27 5.92 -8.31 -4.83
N VAL A 28 6.62 -9.34 -5.33
CA VAL A 28 7.15 -10.41 -4.49
C VAL A 28 8.58 -10.74 -4.89
N GLN A 29 9.44 -10.91 -3.89
CA GLN A 29 10.80 -11.46 -4.01
C GLN A 29 10.93 -12.60 -3.00
N ASP A 30 11.17 -13.81 -3.49
CA ASP A 30 11.31 -15.00 -2.64
C ASP A 30 12.77 -15.46 -2.61
N ASP A 31 13.52 -14.97 -1.64
CA ASP A 31 14.91 -15.34 -1.39
C ASP A 31 15.05 -16.30 -0.20
N ARG A 32 13.96 -16.91 0.26
CA ARG A 32 14.00 -17.91 1.35
C ARG A 32 15.05 -19.01 1.14
N PRO A 33 15.30 -19.51 -0.10
CA PRO A 33 16.38 -20.47 -0.34
C PRO A 33 17.80 -19.90 -0.16
N VAL A 34 17.99 -18.59 -0.31
CA VAL A 34 19.29 -17.90 -0.33
C VAL A 34 19.57 -17.22 1.01
N ASP A 35 18.76 -16.24 1.37
CA ASP A 35 18.93 -15.39 2.54
C ASP A 35 17.93 -15.67 3.67
N GLY A 36 16.91 -16.49 3.40
CA GLY A 36 15.89 -16.88 4.37
C GLY A 36 14.67 -15.97 4.41
N PHE A 37 14.51 -15.00 3.50
CA PHE A 37 13.42 -14.03 3.51
C PHE A 37 12.55 -14.03 2.23
N LEU A 38 11.29 -13.69 2.45
CA LEU A 38 10.27 -13.40 1.44
C LEU A 38 9.83 -11.95 1.68
N PHE A 39 9.95 -11.13 0.64
CA PHE A 39 9.54 -9.74 0.65
C PHE A 39 8.29 -9.57 -0.21
N GLU A 40 7.30 -8.87 0.32
CA GLU A 40 6.08 -8.54 -0.39
C GLU A 40 5.76 -7.06 -0.25
N LEU A 41 5.50 -6.41 -1.37
CA LEU A 41 5.01 -5.03 -1.41
C LEU A 41 3.62 -5.02 -2.02
N ASN A 42 2.65 -4.52 -1.28
CA ASN A 42 1.25 -4.49 -1.68
C ASN A 42 0.80 -3.05 -1.85
N LEU A 43 0.32 -2.70 -3.04
CA LEU A 43 -0.33 -1.43 -3.36
C LEU A 43 -1.82 -1.73 -3.50
N VAL A 44 -2.59 -1.40 -2.48
CA VAL A 44 -4.02 -1.70 -2.38
C VAL A 44 -4.81 -0.45 -2.69
N ARG A 45 -5.60 -0.45 -3.77
CA ARG A 45 -6.45 0.70 -4.12
C ARG A 45 -7.50 0.93 -3.05
N ASN A 46 -7.60 2.17 -2.58
CA ASN A 46 -8.63 2.59 -1.61
C ASN A 46 -9.99 2.78 -2.30
N PRO A 47 -11.10 2.54 -1.58
CA PRO A 47 -12.44 2.82 -2.09
C PRO A 47 -12.67 4.33 -2.16
N ASN A 48 -12.85 4.87 -3.37
CA ASN A 48 -13.03 6.30 -3.59
C ASN A 48 -14.37 6.55 -4.28
N LYS A 49 -14.98 7.72 -4.05
CA LYS A 49 -16.23 8.08 -4.74
C LYS A 49 -15.93 8.37 -6.22
N ALA A 50 -16.96 8.25 -7.07
CA ALA A 50 -16.84 8.61 -8.47
C ALA A 50 -16.40 10.08 -8.59
N GLY A 51 -15.30 10.33 -9.32
CA GLY A 51 -14.73 11.66 -9.52
C GLY A 51 -13.63 12.06 -8.53
N GLU A 52 -13.32 11.24 -7.52
CA GLU A 52 -12.19 11.47 -6.62
C GLU A 52 -10.88 10.89 -7.19
N ALA A 53 -9.75 11.53 -6.85
CA ALA A 53 -8.42 11.03 -7.21
C ALA A 53 -8.21 9.63 -6.62
N LEU A 54 -7.52 8.74 -7.36
CA LEU A 54 -7.24 7.39 -6.89
C LEU A 54 -6.12 7.40 -5.87
N THR A 55 -6.36 6.76 -4.73
CA THR A 55 -5.37 6.64 -3.67
C THR A 55 -5.13 5.18 -3.32
N TYR A 56 -3.96 4.90 -2.75
CA TYR A 56 -3.51 3.56 -2.43
C TYR A 56 -3.03 3.47 -1.00
N THR A 57 -3.28 2.34 -0.36
CA THR A 57 -2.57 1.93 0.86
C THR A 57 -1.39 1.06 0.45
N VAL A 58 -0.22 1.36 0.99
CA VAL A 58 1.03 0.67 0.66
C VAL A 58 1.57 -0.04 1.89
N ASP A 59 1.67 -1.35 1.81
CA ASP A 59 2.20 -2.20 2.88
C ASP A 59 3.39 -3.01 2.38
N PHE A 60 4.47 -3.05 3.17
CA PHE A 60 5.64 -3.88 2.95
C PHE A 60 5.72 -4.96 4.02
N ARG A 61 5.76 -6.22 3.60
CA ARG A 61 5.85 -7.38 4.47
C ARG A 61 7.16 -8.11 4.25
N LYS A 62 7.86 -8.40 5.34
CA LYS A 62 9.07 -9.21 5.38
C LYS A 62 8.78 -10.45 6.21
N MET A 63 8.81 -11.61 5.57
CA MET A 63 8.65 -12.91 6.21
C MET A 63 9.95 -13.70 6.10
N GLY A 64 10.29 -14.52 7.08
CA GLY A 64 11.46 -15.38 6.96
C GLY A 64 11.94 -15.98 8.27
N TYR A 65 13.18 -16.44 8.26
CA TYR A 65 13.86 -16.92 9.46
C TYR A 65 15.16 -16.13 9.67
N ASP A 66 15.20 -15.33 10.73
CA ASP A 66 16.39 -14.59 11.15
C ASP A 66 17.37 -15.58 11.79
N ARG A 67 18.33 -16.08 10.98
CA ARG A 67 19.32 -17.08 11.41
C ARG A 67 20.14 -16.61 12.62
N PRO A 68 20.69 -15.37 12.67
CA PRO A 68 21.37 -14.87 13.86
C PRO A 68 20.52 -14.95 15.13
N LYS A 69 19.23 -14.58 15.06
CA LYS A 69 18.32 -14.58 16.21
C LYS A 69 17.62 -15.93 16.46
N HIS A 70 17.81 -16.90 15.57
CA HIS A 70 17.11 -18.18 15.56
C HIS A 70 15.57 -18.06 15.66
N ALA A 71 15.01 -17.03 15.04
CA ALA A 71 13.60 -16.67 15.18
C ALA A 71 12.91 -16.52 13.83
N SER A 72 11.65 -16.96 13.75
CA SER A 72 10.78 -16.63 12.63
C SER A 72 10.44 -15.13 12.67
N LEU A 73 10.51 -14.50 11.51
CA LEU A 73 10.18 -13.11 11.30
C LEU A 73 8.93 -13.02 10.42
N ASP A 74 7.96 -12.22 10.84
CA ASP A 74 6.81 -11.83 10.02
C ASP A 74 6.42 -10.41 10.40
N GLU A 75 7.04 -9.45 9.70
CA GLU A 75 6.87 -8.03 9.97
C GLU A 75 6.12 -7.40 8.81
N THR A 76 5.05 -6.68 9.10
CA THR A 76 4.33 -5.86 8.12
C THR A 76 4.46 -4.39 8.53
N THR A 77 4.99 -3.57 7.63
CA THR A 77 5.15 -2.13 7.80
C THR A 77 4.22 -1.41 6.83
N ASN A 78 3.33 -0.57 7.36
CA ASN A 78 2.58 0.36 6.51
C ASN A 78 3.51 1.51 6.09
N LEU A 79 3.73 1.65 4.79
CA LEU A 79 4.60 2.70 4.24
C LEU A 79 3.84 4.01 4.05
N GLY A 80 2.53 3.94 3.86
CA GLY A 80 1.63 5.07 3.77
C GLY A 80 0.19 4.65 3.53
N ARG A 81 -0.73 5.54 3.90
CA ARG A 81 -2.16 5.41 3.62
C ARG A 81 -2.57 6.53 2.69
N GLU A 82 -3.56 6.27 1.85
CA GLU A 82 -4.08 7.28 0.91
C GLU A 82 -3.01 7.93 0.03
N MET A 83 -1.97 7.16 -0.32
CA MET A 83 -0.88 7.62 -1.18
C MET A 83 -1.42 7.88 -2.59
N SER A 84 -1.02 9.01 -3.18
CA SER A 84 -1.26 9.28 -4.59
C SER A 84 -0.20 8.56 -5.41
N CYS A 85 -0.60 7.74 -6.37
CA CYS A 85 0.33 6.97 -7.19
C CYS A 85 0.24 7.36 -8.66
N SER A 86 1.40 7.57 -9.29
CA SER A 86 1.58 7.69 -10.73
C SER A 86 2.12 6.37 -11.28
N PHE A 87 1.62 5.96 -12.45
CA PHE A 87 1.99 4.73 -13.13
C PHE A 87 2.52 5.08 -14.51
N ASP A 88 3.83 4.95 -14.68
CA ASP A 88 4.49 4.94 -15.99
C ASP A 88 4.81 3.49 -16.40
N THR A 89 5.29 3.35 -17.62
CA THR A 89 5.78 2.11 -18.20
C THR A 89 6.94 1.51 -17.41
N GLU A 90 7.84 2.33 -16.89
CA GLU A 90 9.06 1.90 -16.18
C GLU A 90 8.99 2.14 -14.67
N ASP A 91 8.29 3.20 -14.25
CA ASP A 91 8.25 3.63 -12.86
C ASP A 91 6.84 3.67 -12.28
N ILE A 92 6.74 3.27 -11.01
CA ILE A 92 5.56 3.53 -10.17
C ILE A 92 6.02 4.39 -9.00
N ILE A 93 5.42 5.58 -8.88
CA ILE A 93 5.77 6.54 -7.82
C ILE A 93 4.53 6.78 -6.99
N CYS A 94 4.57 6.40 -5.71
CA CYS A 94 3.50 6.65 -4.75
C CYS A 94 4.01 7.63 -3.69
N PHE A 95 3.32 8.73 -3.47
CA PHE A 95 3.71 9.69 -2.44
C PHE A 95 2.55 10.12 -1.55
N GLN A 96 2.90 10.57 -0.35
CA GLN A 96 2.01 11.16 0.62
C GLN A 96 2.70 12.35 1.27
N ASP A 97 2.09 13.52 1.17
CA ASP A 97 2.57 14.73 1.81
C ASP A 97 1.72 15.06 3.04
N LEU A 98 2.23 14.70 4.22
CA LEU A 98 1.64 15.03 5.52
C LEU A 98 2.39 16.18 6.18
N ARG A 99 3.26 16.93 5.47
CA ARG A 99 4.04 18.03 6.07
C ARG A 99 3.17 19.07 6.80
N PRO A 100 1.96 19.44 6.31
CA PRO A 100 1.10 20.37 7.03
C PRO A 100 0.53 19.82 8.36
N VAL A 101 0.43 18.49 8.51
CA VAL A 101 -0.24 17.84 9.66
C VAL A 101 0.79 17.26 10.63
N ASP A 102 1.64 16.37 10.13
CA ASP A 102 2.62 15.61 10.92
C ASP A 102 4.06 16.01 10.63
N GLY A 103 4.29 16.86 9.63
CA GLY A 103 5.64 17.33 9.28
C GLY A 103 6.44 16.32 8.46
N ALA A 104 5.79 15.34 7.83
CA ALA A 104 6.44 14.25 7.11
C ALA A 104 5.94 14.12 5.65
N PHE A 105 6.85 13.81 4.75
CA PHE A 105 6.61 13.42 3.36
C PHE A 105 7.18 12.01 3.16
N SER A 106 6.44 11.14 2.49
CA SER A 106 6.88 9.79 2.15
C SER A 106 6.65 9.53 0.68
N GLU A 107 7.65 8.98 0.00
CA GLU A 107 7.63 8.64 -1.41
C GLU A 107 8.20 7.23 -1.59
N LEU A 108 7.42 6.36 -2.20
CA LEU A 108 7.85 5.04 -2.65
C LEU A 108 8.02 5.10 -4.17
N THR A 109 9.22 4.75 -4.63
CA THR A 109 9.53 4.58 -6.05
C THR A 109 9.80 3.10 -6.33
N LEU A 110 9.17 2.60 -7.37
CA LEU A 110 9.33 1.25 -7.92
C LEU A 110 9.82 1.38 -9.35
N THR A 111 11.10 1.11 -9.58
CA THR A 111 11.72 1.19 -10.91
C THR A 111 11.90 -0.19 -11.48
N ARG A 112 11.37 -0.42 -12.69
CA ARG A 112 11.45 -1.68 -13.43
C ARG A 112 12.72 -1.75 -14.28
N ASN A 113 13.46 -2.85 -14.19
CA ASN A 113 14.61 -3.14 -15.06
C ASN A 113 14.19 -3.86 -16.36
N GLU A 114 15.16 -4.13 -17.23
CA GLU A 114 14.95 -4.84 -18.50
C GLU A 114 14.40 -6.27 -18.33
N GLN A 115 14.62 -6.87 -17.16
CA GLN A 115 14.14 -8.21 -16.79
C GLN A 115 12.72 -8.22 -16.19
N ASN A 116 12.02 -7.08 -16.17
CA ASN A 116 10.72 -6.89 -15.52
C ASN A 116 10.72 -7.09 -13.99
N GLU A 117 11.87 -6.93 -13.37
CA GLU A 117 12.00 -6.90 -11.92
C GLU A 117 12.03 -5.46 -11.43
N HIS A 118 11.51 -5.22 -10.23
CA HIS A 118 11.38 -3.89 -9.66
C HIS A 118 12.34 -3.71 -8.47
N THR A 119 12.87 -2.51 -8.32
CA THR A 119 13.56 -2.08 -7.11
C THR A 119 12.67 -1.10 -6.37
N ALA A 120 12.39 -1.37 -5.09
CA ALA A 120 11.57 -0.52 -4.25
C ALA A 120 12.45 0.36 -3.35
N ILE A 121 12.37 1.67 -3.53
CA ILE A 121 13.07 2.66 -2.73
C ILE A 121 12.05 3.52 -2.02
N LEU A 122 12.19 3.64 -0.69
CA LEU A 122 11.37 4.50 0.14
C LEU A 122 12.19 5.71 0.58
N ARG A 123 11.75 6.88 0.16
CA ARG A 123 12.28 8.18 0.56
C ARG A 123 11.33 8.82 1.56
N LYS A 124 11.87 9.26 2.70
CA LYS A 124 11.13 9.99 3.73
C LYS A 124 11.83 11.30 4.02
N ILE A 125 11.04 12.36 4.09
CA ILE A 125 11.50 13.70 4.47
C ILE A 125 10.66 14.16 5.65
N TRP A 126 11.28 14.67 6.71
CA TRP A 126 10.54 15.23 7.84
C TRP A 126 11.30 16.38 8.50
N VAL A 127 10.59 17.26 9.18
CA VAL A 127 11.20 18.39 9.89
C VAL A 127 11.55 17.98 11.32
N ASP A 128 12.81 18.13 11.73
CA ASP A 128 13.18 18.06 13.14
C ASP A 128 12.61 19.28 13.88
N ARG A 129 11.61 19.06 14.73
CA ARG A 129 10.93 20.12 15.49
C ARG A 129 11.84 20.89 16.45
N ARG A 130 12.99 20.33 16.85
CA ARG A 130 13.94 21.01 17.75
C ARG A 130 14.86 21.96 17.00
N THR A 131 15.31 21.55 15.82
CA THR A 131 16.33 22.30 15.06
C THR A 131 15.76 23.04 13.87
N GLY A 132 14.52 22.74 13.47
CA GLY A 132 13.87 23.28 12.26
C GLY A 132 14.47 22.77 10.96
N LYS A 133 15.35 21.76 11.02
CA LYS A 133 16.03 21.22 9.83
C LYS A 133 15.20 20.12 9.18
N ASP A 134 15.18 20.12 7.86
CA ASP A 134 14.70 18.99 7.08
C ASP A 134 15.68 17.82 7.21
N LEU A 135 15.15 16.67 7.60
CA LEU A 135 15.83 15.41 7.65
C LEU A 135 15.31 14.53 6.52
N GLU A 136 16.23 13.86 5.84
CA GLU A 136 15.91 12.96 4.75
C GLU A 136 16.50 11.58 5.03
N LYS A 137 15.72 10.54 4.77
CA LYS A 137 16.16 9.15 4.79
C LYS A 137 15.67 8.44 3.56
N GLU A 138 16.60 7.81 2.86
CA GLU A 138 16.32 6.88 1.78
C GLU A 138 16.63 5.46 2.24
N GLU A 139 15.77 4.52 1.87
CA GLU A 139 15.90 3.11 2.22
C GLU A 139 15.47 2.23 1.05
N THR A 140 16.38 1.37 0.58
CA THR A 140 16.01 0.30 -0.35
C THR A 140 15.29 -0.79 0.43
N LEU A 141 14.01 -1.00 0.14
CA LEU A 141 13.19 -2.00 0.84
C LEU A 141 13.48 -3.41 0.32
N ALA A 142 13.55 -3.54 -1.00
CA ALA A 142 13.73 -4.81 -1.70
C ALA A 142 14.18 -4.56 -3.14
N THR A 143 14.88 -5.53 -3.72
CA THR A 143 15.33 -5.53 -5.11
C THR A 143 14.79 -6.77 -5.81
N ARG A 144 14.78 -6.80 -7.15
CA ARG A 144 14.32 -7.97 -7.91
C ARG A 144 12.86 -8.38 -7.60
N LEU A 145 12.02 -7.41 -7.25
CA LEU A 145 10.61 -7.62 -6.95
C LEU A 145 9.83 -7.94 -8.24
N ILE A 146 9.06 -9.02 -8.25
CA ILE A 146 8.28 -9.44 -9.42
C ILE A 146 6.82 -9.10 -9.19
N LEU A 147 6.19 -8.39 -10.14
CA LEU A 147 4.75 -8.13 -10.12
C LEU A 147 3.99 -9.46 -10.25
N LYS A 148 3.22 -9.80 -9.22
CA LYS A 148 2.26 -10.90 -9.20
C LYS A 148 0.87 -10.34 -9.45
N ARG A 149 0.15 -10.93 -10.40
CA ARG A 149 -1.25 -10.58 -10.62
C ARG A 149 -2.07 -11.05 -9.41
N PRO A 150 -3.02 -10.24 -8.91
CA PRO A 150 -3.98 -10.73 -7.93
C PRO A 150 -4.75 -11.91 -8.53
N HIS A 151 -4.84 -13.01 -7.77
CA HIS A 151 -5.65 -14.19 -8.11
C HIS A 151 -7.12 -13.95 -7.77
#